data_AF-A0ABC9FLK9-F1
#
_entry.id   AF-A0ABC9FLK9-F1
#
_cell.length_a   1.000
_cell.length_b   1.000
_cell.length_c   1.000
_cell.angle_alpha   90.00
_cell.angle_beta   90.00
_cell.angle_gamma   90.00
#
_symmetry.space_group_name_H-M   'P 1'
#
loop_
_entity.id
_entity.type
_entity.pdbx_description
1 polymer ?
#
loop_
_entity_poly.entity_id
_entity_poly.type
_entity_poly.pdbx_seq_one_letter_code
_entity_poly.pdbx_strand_id
1 'polypeptide(L)'
;MAPPRRPPELMAELVEEVLLRLPPDDPSCLVHASLVCKPWRRLLSDPGFPSRYRQFHQTPPLLGFIRNTYTIVSDSEVSCFVPTTAAPPFSPLPLDEWDRGWVLDCRHGRVLLDWRDWDTGLIRLAVWAPIAGDVKVLPRLPYCIPSLCCKAAVLCSMRGGGCDHLDCHGGAFRVVLLGSDLQGSKACVYSSEAGAWTAPASIHFQETTYTDCWFRPTLVGDDDLYFRINICGIIVKYDLGKHCVSVLEDPPFRCHYNSVLMVTEDVLLGAAIIEGSSLRLWSREVKPKGAAVWIQRRVIELDTLIPSADSHSFNRQPATRFAEGLGTIFVSIDTGLFSIDVKSWRVKKVGEPTDCYKCIPFMSFYTPDFATRRLSKRRRVINPSR
;
A
#
# COMPACT_ATOMS: atom_id res chain seq x y z
N MET A 1 30.20 -47.22 -24.42
CA MET A 1 30.17 -45.76 -24.18
C MET A 1 30.33 -45.53 -22.69
N ALA A 2 31.39 -44.84 -22.26
CA ALA A 2 31.50 -44.40 -20.87
C ALA A 2 30.40 -43.35 -20.59
N PRO A 3 29.76 -43.38 -19.42
CA PRO A 3 28.76 -42.37 -19.08
C PRO A 3 29.42 -40.99 -19.06
N PRO A 4 28.73 -39.93 -19.50
CA PRO A 4 29.28 -38.59 -19.47
C PRO A 4 29.70 -38.22 -18.05
N ARG A 5 30.91 -37.67 -17.90
CA ARG A 5 31.43 -37.17 -16.61
C ARG A 5 30.41 -36.18 -16.06
N ARG A 6 29.97 -36.39 -14.81
CA ARG A 6 29.12 -35.41 -14.12
C ARG A 6 29.88 -34.07 -14.07
N PRO A 7 29.22 -32.95 -14.43
CA PRO A 7 29.82 -31.64 -14.21
C PRO A 7 30.19 -31.49 -12.72
N PRO A 8 31.27 -30.75 -12.40
CA PRO A 8 31.62 -30.49 -11.01
C PRO A 8 30.44 -29.85 -10.29
N GLU A 9 30.10 -30.35 -9.11
CA GLU A 9 29.05 -29.75 -8.27
C GLU A 9 29.50 -28.33 -7.91
N LEU A 10 28.68 -27.32 -8.27
CA LEU A 10 28.90 -25.96 -7.79
C LEU A 10 28.86 -25.97 -6.25
N MET A 11 29.78 -25.21 -5.64
CA MET A 11 29.77 -24.99 -4.19
C MET A 11 28.44 -24.37 -3.76
N ALA A 12 27.92 -24.80 -2.60
CA ALA A 12 26.61 -24.36 -2.11
C ALA A 12 26.51 -22.82 -2.01
N GLU A 13 27.61 -22.14 -1.66
CA GLU A 13 27.72 -20.68 -1.60
C GLU A 13 27.48 -20.02 -2.97
N LEU A 14 28.03 -20.57 -4.05
CA LEU A 14 27.82 -20.04 -5.40
C LEU A 14 26.39 -20.29 -5.88
N VAL A 15 25.79 -21.42 -5.49
CA VAL A 15 24.38 -21.69 -5.78
C VAL A 15 23.49 -20.68 -5.07
N GLU A 16 23.76 -20.40 -3.79
CA GLU A 16 23.02 -19.40 -3.03
C GLU A 16 23.12 -18.01 -3.66
N GLU A 17 24.30 -17.57 -4.07
CA GLU A 17 24.51 -16.31 -4.80
C GLU A 17 23.65 -16.25 -6.08
N VAL A 18 23.52 -17.35 -6.82
CA VAL A 18 22.64 -17.42 -7.99
C VAL A 18 21.17 -17.29 -7.58
N LEU A 19 20.75 -17.98 -6.51
CA LEU A 19 19.38 -17.92 -6.01
C LEU A 19 19.01 -16.53 -5.49
N LEU A 20 19.94 -15.82 -4.87
CA LEU A 20 19.74 -14.44 -4.39
C LEU A 20 19.50 -13.43 -5.53
N ARG A 21 19.95 -13.74 -6.75
CA ARG A 21 19.78 -12.89 -7.93
C ARG A 21 18.48 -13.15 -8.69
N LEU A 22 17.68 -14.12 -8.28
CA LEU A 22 16.39 -14.39 -8.90
C LEU A 22 15.46 -13.18 -8.72
N PRO A 23 14.69 -12.78 -9.76
CA PRO A 23 13.90 -11.56 -9.75
C PRO A 23 12.81 -11.61 -8.66
N PRO A 24 12.70 -10.59 -7.79
CA PRO A 24 11.72 -10.57 -6.71
C PRO A 24 10.31 -10.24 -7.20
N ASP A 25 10.18 -9.58 -8.35
CA ASP A 25 8.90 -9.26 -8.99
C ASP A 25 8.23 -10.45 -9.68
N ASP A 26 8.92 -11.59 -9.80
CA ASP A 26 8.35 -12.86 -10.23
C ASP A 26 8.54 -13.97 -9.18
N PRO A 27 7.59 -14.08 -8.22
CA PRO A 27 7.50 -15.17 -7.25
C PRO A 27 7.72 -16.59 -7.80
N SER A 28 7.37 -16.83 -9.08
CA SER A 28 7.47 -18.17 -9.68
C SER A 28 8.92 -18.63 -9.84
N CYS A 29 9.87 -17.71 -9.96
CA CYS A 29 11.30 -18.02 -10.08
C CYS A 29 11.83 -18.82 -8.88
N LEU A 30 11.53 -18.39 -7.66
CA LEU A 30 11.94 -19.11 -6.45
C LEU A 30 11.25 -20.47 -6.34
N VAL A 31 9.98 -20.56 -6.74
CA VAL A 31 9.23 -21.83 -6.77
C VAL A 31 9.89 -22.80 -7.75
N HIS A 32 10.16 -22.38 -8.98
CA HIS A 32 10.83 -23.20 -9.98
C HIS A 32 12.23 -23.62 -9.55
N ALA A 33 13.01 -22.71 -8.96
CA ALA A 33 14.33 -23.01 -8.41
C ALA A 33 14.28 -24.11 -7.33
N SER A 34 13.26 -24.10 -6.48
CA SER A 34 13.07 -25.15 -5.46
C SER A 34 12.77 -26.54 -6.04
N LEU A 35 12.30 -26.61 -7.29
CA LEU A 35 11.95 -27.85 -7.97
C LEU A 35 13.13 -28.44 -8.77
N VAL A 36 14.21 -27.69 -8.98
CA VAL A 36 15.40 -28.13 -9.75
C VAL A 36 16.09 -29.32 -9.08
N CYS A 37 16.47 -29.20 -7.81
CA CYS A 37 17.11 -30.28 -7.07
C CYS A 37 16.98 -30.13 -5.54
N LYS A 38 17.27 -31.22 -4.80
CA LYS A 38 17.21 -31.22 -3.33
C LYS A 38 18.15 -30.20 -2.67
N PRO A 39 19.41 -30.02 -3.10
CA PRO A 39 20.30 -28.97 -2.56
C PRO A 39 19.71 -27.55 -2.69
N TRP A 40 19.20 -27.17 -3.87
CA TRP A 40 18.60 -25.85 -4.08
C TRP A 40 17.38 -25.64 -3.18
N ARG A 41 16.51 -26.64 -3.10
CA ARG A 41 15.38 -26.60 -2.17
C ARG A 41 15.80 -26.40 -0.72
N ARG A 42 16.88 -27.06 -0.28
CA ARG A 42 17.40 -26.91 1.09
C ARG A 42 17.89 -25.49 1.36
N LEU A 43 18.62 -24.90 0.42
CA LEU A 43 19.06 -23.50 0.52
C LEU A 43 17.87 -22.54 0.60
N LEU A 44 16.86 -22.72 -0.27
CA LEU A 44 15.65 -21.90 -0.25
C LEU A 44 14.77 -22.11 1.00
N SER A 45 14.89 -23.26 1.65
CA SER A 45 14.19 -23.56 2.92
C SER A 45 14.99 -23.12 4.14
N ASP A 46 16.22 -22.60 3.97
CA ASP A 46 17.03 -22.10 5.07
C ASP A 46 16.33 -20.89 5.71
N PRO A 47 16.16 -20.85 7.04
CA PRO A 47 15.50 -19.73 7.71
C PRO A 47 16.19 -18.38 7.48
N GLY A 48 17.49 -18.36 7.16
CA GLY A 48 18.23 -17.13 6.87
C GLY A 48 18.16 -16.67 5.41
N PHE A 49 17.76 -17.54 4.47
CA PHE A 49 17.68 -17.18 3.05
C PHE A 49 16.72 -16.00 2.79
N PRO A 50 15.48 -15.97 3.34
CA PRO A 50 14.59 -14.82 3.15
C PRO A 50 15.20 -13.50 3.59
N SER A 51 15.90 -13.47 4.73
CA SER A 51 16.58 -12.26 5.21
C SER A 51 17.67 -11.80 4.25
N ARG A 52 18.53 -12.71 3.79
CA ARG A 52 19.59 -12.40 2.81
C ARG A 52 19.01 -11.95 1.47
N TYR A 53 17.94 -12.60 1.01
CA TYR A 53 17.24 -12.26 -0.23
C TYR A 53 16.66 -10.84 -0.20
N ARG A 54 15.98 -10.49 0.89
CA ARG A 54 15.43 -9.14 1.09
C ARG A 54 16.53 -8.09 1.20
N GLN A 55 17.61 -8.39 1.94
CA GLN A 55 18.75 -7.49 2.09
C GLN A 55 19.46 -7.24 0.75
N PHE A 56 19.56 -8.28 -0.09
CA PHE A 56 20.13 -8.17 -1.44
C PHE A 56 19.30 -7.23 -2.34
N HIS A 57 17.98 -7.34 -2.29
CA HIS A 57 17.09 -6.56 -3.17
C HIS A 57 16.69 -5.18 -2.62
N GLN A 58 16.66 -5.00 -1.29
CA GLN A 58 16.33 -3.78 -0.53
C GLN A 58 14.93 -3.20 -0.73
N THR A 59 14.35 -3.29 -1.93
CA THR A 59 13.06 -2.68 -2.26
C THR A 59 12.04 -3.79 -2.50
N PRO A 60 10.96 -3.86 -1.70
CA PRO A 60 9.92 -4.85 -1.91
C PRO A 60 9.29 -4.71 -3.31
N PRO A 61 9.14 -5.82 -4.06
CA PRO A 61 8.55 -5.79 -5.40
C PRO A 61 7.04 -5.55 -5.35
N LEU A 62 6.48 -5.04 -6.45
CA LEU A 62 5.05 -4.96 -6.67
C LEU A 62 4.51 -6.33 -7.10
N LEU A 63 3.80 -7.01 -6.18
CA LEU A 63 3.21 -8.32 -6.46
C LEU A 63 1.81 -8.23 -7.08
N GLY A 64 1.16 -7.08 -6.97
CA GLY A 64 -0.20 -6.88 -7.47
C GLY A 64 -0.88 -5.64 -6.91
N PHE A 65 -2.17 -5.55 -7.19
CA PHE A 65 -3.05 -4.49 -6.72
C PHE A 65 -4.24 -5.08 -6.01
N ILE A 66 -4.68 -4.45 -4.93
CA ILE A 66 -5.98 -4.72 -4.34
C ILE A 66 -6.95 -3.70 -4.91
N ARG A 67 -7.97 -4.17 -5.63
CA ARG A 67 -8.99 -3.34 -6.25
C ARG A 67 -10.25 -3.37 -5.40
N ASN A 68 -10.61 -2.21 -4.85
CA ASN A 68 -11.90 -2.04 -4.19
C ASN A 68 -12.97 -1.87 -5.28
N THR A 69 -14.03 -2.67 -5.21
CA THR A 69 -15.14 -2.62 -6.15
C THR A 69 -16.45 -2.48 -5.38
N TYR A 70 -17.32 -1.63 -5.89
CA TYR A 70 -18.67 -1.47 -5.39
C TYR A 70 -19.62 -1.91 -6.49
N THR A 71 -20.43 -2.93 -6.21
CA THR A 71 -21.42 -3.44 -7.17
C THR A 71 -22.82 -3.09 -6.67
N ILE A 72 -23.48 -2.16 -7.38
CA ILE A 72 -24.85 -1.71 -7.08
C ILE A 72 -25.85 -2.88 -7.06
N VAL A 73 -25.62 -3.89 -7.90
CA VAL A 73 -26.52 -5.05 -8.07
C VAL A 73 -26.53 -5.98 -6.85
N SER A 74 -25.40 -6.10 -6.16
CA SER A 74 -25.27 -7.00 -5.00
C SER A 74 -25.11 -6.25 -3.67
N ASP A 75 -25.14 -4.91 -3.69
CA ASP A 75 -24.88 -4.03 -2.55
C ASP A 75 -23.68 -4.51 -1.72
N SER A 76 -22.60 -4.86 -2.43
CA SER A 76 -21.41 -5.47 -1.85
C SER A 76 -20.17 -4.70 -2.23
N GLU A 77 -19.41 -4.31 -1.21
CA GLU A 77 -18.06 -3.77 -1.31
C GLU A 77 -17.07 -4.93 -1.34
N VAL A 78 -16.56 -5.30 -2.51
CA VAL A 78 -15.62 -6.42 -2.65
C VAL A 78 -14.23 -5.90 -2.99
N SER A 79 -13.23 -6.29 -2.21
CA SER A 79 -11.82 -6.07 -2.54
C SER A 79 -11.21 -7.31 -3.18
N CYS A 80 -10.69 -7.21 -4.40
CA CYS A 80 -10.03 -8.33 -5.09
C CYS A 80 -8.55 -8.07 -5.34
N PHE A 81 -7.73 -9.11 -5.18
CA PHE A 81 -6.32 -9.04 -5.51
C PHE A 81 -6.08 -9.36 -6.99
N VAL A 82 -5.42 -8.45 -7.69
CA VAL A 82 -5.01 -8.56 -9.09
C VAL A 82 -3.50 -8.73 -9.11
N PRO A 83 -2.98 -9.95 -9.35
CA PRO A 83 -1.55 -10.19 -9.39
C PRO A 83 -0.90 -9.53 -10.61
N THR A 84 0.37 -9.14 -10.50
CA THR A 84 1.21 -8.75 -11.65
C THR A 84 1.74 -9.97 -12.41
N THR A 85 1.67 -11.16 -11.81
CA THR A 85 2.08 -12.45 -12.36
C THR A 85 0.88 -13.32 -12.75
N ALA A 86 1.12 -14.37 -13.55
CA ALA A 86 0.08 -15.29 -14.02
C ALA A 86 -0.65 -16.06 -12.90
N ALA A 87 -0.02 -16.21 -11.73
CA ALA A 87 -0.62 -16.83 -10.55
C ALA A 87 -0.42 -15.93 -9.32
N PRO A 88 -1.42 -15.83 -8.42
CA PRO A 88 -1.28 -15.10 -7.17
C PRO A 88 -0.30 -15.84 -6.23
N PRO A 89 0.62 -15.11 -5.58
CA PRO A 89 1.62 -15.75 -4.70
C PRO A 89 1.03 -16.27 -3.38
N PHE A 90 -0.13 -15.77 -2.96
CA PHE A 90 -0.79 -16.16 -1.72
C PHE A 90 -2.27 -16.47 -1.94
N SER A 91 -2.88 -17.19 -1.00
CA SER A 91 -4.31 -17.41 -1.02
C SER A 91 -5.04 -16.08 -0.78
N PRO A 92 -6.10 -15.78 -1.55
CA PRO A 92 -6.96 -14.64 -1.24
C PRO A 92 -7.51 -14.75 0.18
N LEU A 93 -7.90 -13.60 0.76
CA LEU A 93 -8.70 -13.58 1.99
C LEU A 93 -9.78 -14.67 1.95
N PRO A 94 -10.04 -15.39 3.04
CA PRO A 94 -11.18 -16.29 3.13
C PRO A 94 -12.47 -15.50 2.87
N LEU A 95 -12.92 -15.56 1.62
CA LEU A 95 -14.05 -14.81 1.09
C LEU A 95 -15.29 -15.00 1.98
N ASP A 96 -15.56 -16.21 2.44
CA ASP A 96 -16.78 -16.54 3.20
C ASP A 96 -17.00 -15.73 4.52
N GLU A 97 -15.96 -15.22 5.20
CA GLU A 97 -16.11 -14.42 6.45
C GLU A 97 -15.82 -12.92 6.26
N TRP A 98 -15.11 -12.54 5.19
CA TRP A 98 -14.58 -11.18 4.95
C TRP A 98 -14.98 -10.61 3.58
N ASP A 99 -15.97 -11.21 2.92
CA ASP A 99 -16.45 -10.95 1.55
C ASP A 99 -16.88 -9.50 1.26
N ARG A 100 -16.90 -8.66 2.29
CA ARG A 100 -17.34 -7.27 2.22
C ARG A 100 -16.34 -6.26 2.79
N GLY A 101 -15.07 -6.65 2.89
CA GLY A 101 -14.00 -5.78 3.37
C GLY A 101 -13.55 -4.76 2.33
N TRP A 102 -13.50 -3.48 2.71
CA TRP A 102 -12.95 -2.38 1.93
C TRP A 102 -11.51 -2.08 2.36
N VAL A 103 -10.56 -2.07 1.43
CA VAL A 103 -9.17 -1.78 1.79
C VAL A 103 -8.97 -0.27 1.95
N LEU A 104 -8.51 0.16 3.12
CA LEU A 104 -8.18 1.56 3.42
C LEU A 104 -6.71 1.87 3.12
N ASP A 105 -5.82 0.93 3.41
CA ASP A 105 -4.38 1.13 3.27
C ASP A 105 -3.61 -0.17 3.05
N CYS A 106 -2.43 -0.07 2.45
CA CYS A 106 -1.50 -1.18 2.29
C CYS A 106 -0.05 -0.72 2.40
N ARG A 107 0.64 -1.13 3.47
CA ARG A 107 2.02 -0.76 3.76
C ARG A 107 2.76 -1.89 4.46
N HIS A 108 4.07 -2.01 4.22
CA HIS A 108 4.95 -2.97 4.88
C HIS A 108 4.44 -4.42 4.84
N GLY A 109 3.86 -4.85 3.71
CA GLY A 109 3.28 -6.20 3.54
C GLY A 109 1.98 -6.45 4.30
N ARG A 110 1.32 -5.41 4.81
CA ARG A 110 0.03 -5.48 5.52
C ARG A 110 -1.06 -4.73 4.78
N VAL A 111 -2.28 -5.23 4.92
CA VAL A 111 -3.49 -4.68 4.32
C VAL A 111 -4.43 -4.29 5.44
N LEU A 112 -4.84 -3.03 5.48
CA LEU A 112 -5.82 -2.51 6.43
C LEU A 112 -7.20 -2.51 5.79
N LEU A 113 -8.14 -3.19 6.44
CA LEU A 113 -9.51 -3.41 5.99
C LEU A 113 -10.49 -2.66 6.90
N ASP A 114 -11.41 -1.92 6.30
CA ASP A 114 -12.71 -1.58 6.90
C ASP A 114 -13.69 -2.69 6.52
N TRP A 115 -14.20 -3.40 7.51
CA TRP A 115 -15.25 -4.38 7.29
C TRP A 115 -16.46 -3.92 8.10
N ARG A 116 -17.30 -3.15 7.42
CA ARG A 116 -18.40 -2.42 8.06
C ARG A 116 -19.36 -3.38 8.74
N ASP A 117 -19.84 -2.97 9.91
CA ASP A 117 -20.94 -3.64 10.59
C ASP A 117 -22.25 -3.01 10.08
N TRP A 118 -22.94 -3.66 9.12
CA TRP A 118 -24.18 -3.12 8.53
C TRP A 118 -25.32 -2.95 9.53
N ASP A 119 -25.34 -3.75 10.60
CA ASP A 119 -26.38 -3.68 11.62
C ASP A 119 -26.24 -2.41 12.47
N THR A 120 -25.01 -1.98 12.72
CA THR A 120 -24.72 -0.81 13.58
C THR A 120 -24.27 0.44 12.81
N GLY A 121 -23.88 0.31 11.54
CA GLY A 121 -23.27 1.38 10.74
C GLY A 121 -21.88 1.81 11.24
N LEU A 122 -21.31 1.09 12.21
CA LEU A 122 -20.02 1.41 12.80
C LEU A 122 -18.89 0.79 12.00
N ILE A 123 -17.78 1.53 11.94
CA ILE A 123 -16.54 1.02 11.37
C ILE A 123 -15.96 -0.08 12.26
N ARG A 124 -15.50 -1.17 11.62
CA ARG A 124 -14.63 -2.15 12.24
C ARG A 124 -13.40 -2.32 11.37
N LEU A 125 -12.25 -2.35 12.03
CA LEU A 125 -10.96 -2.43 11.36
C LEU A 125 -10.33 -3.80 11.55
N ALA A 126 -9.62 -4.26 10.54
CA ALA A 126 -8.76 -5.43 10.62
C ALA A 126 -7.47 -5.24 9.84
N VAL A 127 -6.40 -5.84 10.31
CA VAL A 127 -5.11 -5.88 9.61
C VAL A 127 -4.86 -7.30 9.15
N TRP A 128 -4.79 -7.47 7.84
CA TRP A 128 -4.46 -8.73 7.19
C TRP A 128 -3.00 -8.72 6.73
N ALA A 129 -2.27 -9.81 6.98
CA ALA A 129 -0.94 -10.07 6.46
C ALA A 129 -1.03 -11.17 5.39
N PRO A 130 -1.14 -10.83 4.09
CA PRO A 130 -1.46 -11.80 3.04
C PRO A 130 -0.48 -12.97 2.92
N ILE A 131 0.81 -12.70 3.12
CA ILE A 131 1.86 -13.72 3.01
C ILE A 131 1.84 -14.68 4.19
N ALA A 132 1.62 -14.16 5.41
CA ALA A 132 1.50 -14.98 6.61
C ALA A 132 0.14 -15.72 6.69
N GLY A 133 -0.90 -15.17 6.05
CA GLY A 133 -2.27 -15.68 6.15
C GLY A 133 -2.99 -15.24 7.43
N ASP A 134 -2.38 -14.35 8.22
CA ASP A 134 -2.90 -13.91 9.51
C ASP A 134 -3.83 -12.68 9.37
N VAL A 135 -4.95 -12.69 10.10
CA VAL A 135 -5.87 -11.54 10.21
C VAL A 135 -6.02 -11.17 11.68
N LYS A 136 -5.82 -9.89 11.99
CA LYS A 136 -6.02 -9.33 13.33
C LYS A 136 -7.14 -8.30 13.31
N VAL A 137 -8.27 -8.64 13.95
CA VAL A 137 -9.39 -7.72 14.16
C VAL A 137 -9.04 -6.74 15.26
N LEU A 138 -9.30 -5.45 15.04
CA LEU A 138 -9.02 -4.39 16.00
C LEU A 138 -10.19 -4.22 16.98
N PRO A 139 -9.93 -3.79 18.23
CA PRO A 139 -10.98 -3.47 19.18
C PRO A 139 -11.80 -2.27 18.68
N ARG A 140 -13.03 -2.13 19.23
CA ARG A 140 -13.91 -1.00 18.91
C ARG A 140 -13.23 0.34 19.16
N LEU A 141 -13.57 1.31 18.33
CA LEU A 141 -13.01 2.65 18.43
C LEU A 141 -13.43 3.34 19.73
N PRO A 142 -12.60 4.26 20.26
CA PRO A 142 -12.91 5.02 21.46
C PRO A 142 -14.06 6.03 21.26
N TYR A 143 -14.52 6.24 20.02
CA TYR A 143 -15.62 7.14 19.69
C TYR A 143 -16.35 6.68 18.42
N CYS A 144 -17.59 7.14 18.26
CA CYS A 144 -18.39 6.84 17.07
C CYS A 144 -17.92 7.68 15.89
N ILE A 145 -17.55 7.02 14.80
CA ILE A 145 -17.27 7.63 13.50
C ILE A 145 -18.15 6.92 12.49
N PRO A 146 -19.00 7.63 11.72
CA PRO A 146 -19.67 7.05 10.57
C PRO A 146 -18.63 6.47 9.59
N SER A 147 -18.83 5.24 9.13
CA SER A 147 -17.85 4.49 8.33
C SER A 147 -17.36 5.24 7.08
N LEU A 148 -18.22 6.02 6.43
CA LEU A 148 -17.91 6.78 5.22
C LEU A 148 -16.99 7.99 5.45
N CYS A 149 -16.74 8.39 6.70
CA CYS A 149 -16.05 9.65 7.03
C CYS A 149 -14.65 9.47 7.63
N CYS A 150 -14.00 8.34 7.38
CA CYS A 150 -12.71 8.02 8.01
C CYS A 150 -11.62 7.62 7.01
N LYS A 151 -10.37 7.85 7.44
CA LYS A 151 -9.15 7.49 6.73
C LYS A 151 -8.22 6.82 7.71
N ALA A 152 -7.51 5.80 7.26
CA ALA A 152 -6.60 5.11 8.14
C ALA A 152 -5.30 4.73 7.42
N ALA A 153 -4.24 4.57 8.20
CA ALA A 153 -2.96 4.06 7.73
C ALA A 153 -2.48 2.95 8.67
N VAL A 154 -1.90 1.89 8.10
CA VAL A 154 -1.19 0.86 8.87
C VAL A 154 0.31 1.12 8.79
N LEU A 155 0.97 1.10 9.94
CA LEU A 155 2.39 1.40 10.10
C LEU A 155 3.12 0.29 10.85
N CYS A 156 4.42 0.16 10.65
CA CYS A 156 5.26 -0.62 11.56
C CYS A 156 5.28 0.06 12.95
N SER A 157 5.40 -0.70 14.04
CA SER A 157 5.46 -0.10 15.39
C SER A 157 6.80 0.58 15.69
N MET A 158 7.90 0.12 15.08
CA MET A 158 9.23 0.70 15.29
C MET A 158 9.29 2.13 14.74
N ARG A 159 9.75 3.07 15.57
CA ARG A 159 10.02 4.47 15.19
C ARG A 159 11.51 4.69 14.91
N GLY A 160 11.81 5.73 14.13
CA GLY A 160 13.15 6.32 14.05
C GLY A 160 14.18 5.47 13.32
N GLY A 161 13.89 5.05 12.09
CA GLY A 161 14.82 4.30 11.24
C GLY A 161 15.24 2.91 11.75
N GLY A 162 14.56 2.38 12.78
CA GLY A 162 14.90 1.10 13.40
C GLY A 162 14.30 -0.16 12.75
N CYS A 163 13.34 -0.04 11.81
CA CYS A 163 12.91 -1.15 10.92
C CYS A 163 13.45 -0.84 9.53
N ASP A 164 14.07 -1.81 8.87
CA ASP A 164 14.45 -1.72 7.45
C ASP A 164 13.23 -1.84 6.50
N HIS A 165 12.05 -2.11 7.06
CA HIS A 165 10.80 -2.31 6.31
C HIS A 165 10.80 -3.47 5.32
N LEU A 166 11.81 -4.33 5.40
CA LEU A 166 11.96 -5.52 4.55
C LEU A 166 11.08 -6.69 5.02
N ASP A 167 10.81 -6.76 6.33
CA ASP A 167 10.07 -7.87 6.95
C ASP A 167 9.07 -7.47 8.05
N CYS A 168 8.55 -6.24 8.06
CA CYS A 168 7.66 -5.84 9.15
C CYS A 168 6.24 -6.50 9.06
N HIS A 169 5.98 -7.47 8.18
CA HIS A 169 4.66 -8.09 7.98
C HIS A 169 4.22 -9.07 9.10
N GLY A 170 5.18 -9.65 9.84
CA GLY A 170 4.92 -10.49 11.03
C GLY A 170 5.08 -9.77 12.37
N GLY A 171 5.69 -8.58 12.40
CA GLY A 171 5.99 -7.84 13.63
C GLY A 171 4.84 -7.08 14.29
N ALA A 172 5.16 -6.21 15.25
CA ALA A 172 4.21 -5.26 15.81
C ALA A 172 3.89 -4.14 14.80
N PHE A 173 2.63 -3.71 14.78
CA PHE A 173 2.12 -2.63 13.96
C PHE A 173 1.30 -1.62 14.76
N ARG A 174 1.05 -0.48 14.12
CA ARG A 174 0.13 0.58 14.58
C ARG A 174 -0.87 0.90 13.49
N VAL A 175 -2.06 1.36 13.89
CA VAL A 175 -3.05 1.90 12.96
C VAL A 175 -3.39 3.31 13.39
N VAL A 176 -3.18 4.28 12.51
CA VAL A 176 -3.61 5.66 12.72
C VAL A 176 -4.93 5.82 12.00
N LEU A 177 -5.97 6.23 12.73
CA LEU A 177 -7.28 6.53 12.17
C LEU A 177 -7.53 8.03 12.31
N LEU A 178 -8.03 8.65 11.25
CA LEU A 178 -8.54 10.01 11.22
C LEU A 178 -10.00 9.96 10.78
N GLY A 179 -10.92 10.38 11.65
CA GLY A 179 -12.31 10.62 11.28
C GLY A 179 -12.61 12.10 11.29
N SER A 180 -13.43 12.57 10.35
CA SER A 180 -13.92 13.95 10.40
C SER A 180 -15.44 13.98 10.50
N ASP A 181 -15.94 14.91 11.31
CA ASP A 181 -17.35 15.23 11.47
C ASP A 181 -17.57 16.73 11.21
N LEU A 182 -18.79 17.21 11.42
CA LEU A 182 -19.14 18.62 11.22
C LEU A 182 -18.40 19.59 12.18
N GLN A 183 -17.78 19.07 13.25
CA GLN A 183 -17.07 19.86 14.26
C GLN A 183 -15.56 19.89 14.01
N GLY A 184 -15.05 19.01 13.14
CA GLY A 184 -13.64 18.96 12.76
C GLY A 184 -13.12 17.53 12.64
N SER A 185 -11.82 17.34 12.81
CA SER A 185 -11.16 16.04 12.66
C SER A 185 -10.63 15.51 13.99
N LYS A 186 -10.77 14.20 14.19
CA LYS A 186 -10.29 13.46 15.36
C LYS A 186 -9.40 12.32 14.90
N ALA A 187 -8.22 12.22 15.49
CA ALA A 187 -7.25 11.17 15.21
C ALA A 187 -6.99 10.30 16.45
N CYS A 188 -6.89 9.00 16.27
CA CYS A 188 -6.47 8.07 17.31
C CYS A 188 -5.52 7.01 16.75
N VAL A 189 -4.74 6.39 17.64
CA VAL A 189 -3.73 5.39 17.24
C VAL A 189 -3.98 4.10 17.99
N TYR A 190 -4.10 3.00 17.26
CA TYR A 190 -4.06 1.66 17.81
C TYR A 190 -2.61 1.17 17.87
N SER A 191 -2.22 0.54 18.98
CA SER A 191 -0.98 -0.22 19.09
C SER A 191 -1.29 -1.70 19.21
N SER A 192 -0.70 -2.51 18.33
CA SER A 192 -0.85 -3.97 18.37
C SER A 192 -0.20 -4.63 19.58
N GLU A 193 0.81 -3.98 20.18
CA GLU A 193 1.52 -4.43 21.39
C GLU A 193 0.68 -4.19 22.64
N ALA A 194 0.11 -2.99 22.75
CA ALA A 194 -0.79 -2.65 23.86
C ALA A 194 -2.19 -3.24 23.69
N GLY A 195 -2.57 -3.59 22.46
CA GLY A 195 -3.91 -4.07 22.13
C GLY A 195 -5.00 -3.02 22.31
N ALA A 196 -4.65 -1.72 22.33
CA ALA A 196 -5.56 -0.63 22.68
C ALA A 196 -5.38 0.62 21.79
N TRP A 197 -6.42 1.45 21.75
CA TRP A 197 -6.42 2.76 21.13
C TRP A 197 -5.98 3.84 22.14
N THR A 198 -5.29 4.86 21.65
CA THR A 198 -5.04 6.09 22.41
C THR A 198 -6.31 6.91 22.57
N ALA A 199 -6.30 7.87 23.50
CA ALA A 199 -7.27 8.95 23.50
C ALA A 199 -7.24 9.71 22.16
N PRO A 200 -8.35 10.32 21.70
CA PRO A 200 -8.37 11.06 20.45
C PRO A 200 -7.70 12.44 20.57
N ALA A 201 -6.83 12.76 19.63
CA ALA A 201 -6.39 14.14 19.37
C ALA A 201 -7.37 14.80 18.40
N SER A 202 -7.76 16.05 18.66
CA SER A 202 -8.83 16.73 17.90
C SER A 202 -8.38 18.08 17.38
N ILE A 203 -8.93 18.48 16.23
CA ILE A 203 -8.83 19.83 15.69
C ILE A 203 -10.20 20.29 15.20
N HIS A 204 -10.53 21.55 15.46
CA HIS A 204 -11.76 22.17 15.00
C HIS A 204 -11.44 23.15 13.87
N PHE A 205 -12.21 23.13 12.80
CA PHE A 205 -12.13 24.12 11.73
C PHE A 205 -13.54 24.36 11.15
N GLN A 206 -13.79 25.58 10.67
CA GLN A 206 -15.14 26.08 10.38
C GLN A 206 -15.77 25.53 9.09
N GLU A 207 -15.04 24.75 8.30
CA GLU A 207 -15.53 24.27 7.00
C GLU A 207 -16.21 22.91 7.09
N THR A 208 -17.49 22.88 6.74
CA THR A 208 -18.30 21.67 6.58
C THR A 208 -17.74 20.82 5.45
N THR A 209 -17.04 19.74 5.80
CA THR A 209 -16.41 18.90 4.77
C THR A 209 -16.69 17.43 5.00
N TYR A 210 -17.45 16.84 4.07
CA TYR A 210 -17.54 15.40 3.97
C TYR A 210 -16.15 14.86 3.60
N THR A 211 -15.71 13.84 4.33
CA THR A 211 -14.45 13.19 4.04
C THR A 211 -14.64 12.28 2.84
N ASP A 212 -13.77 12.40 1.84
CA ASP A 212 -13.82 11.53 0.67
C ASP A 212 -12.93 10.31 0.90
N CYS A 213 -13.45 9.09 0.75
CA CYS A 213 -12.79 7.86 1.19
C CYS A 213 -11.71 7.35 0.21
N TRP A 214 -11.51 8.00 -0.94
CA TRP A 214 -10.64 7.51 -2.01
C TRP A 214 -9.15 7.85 -1.84
N PHE A 215 -8.81 8.86 -1.04
CA PHE A 215 -7.42 9.31 -0.87
C PHE A 215 -6.73 8.60 0.29
N ARG A 216 -5.62 7.93 -0.03
CA ARG A 216 -4.74 7.32 0.97
C ARG A 216 -3.96 8.41 1.73
N PRO A 217 -3.68 8.20 3.02
CA PRO A 217 -2.75 9.06 3.76
C PRO A 217 -1.35 8.98 3.15
N THR A 218 -0.52 10.00 3.36
CA THR A 218 0.90 10.00 2.98
C THR A 218 1.77 10.09 4.21
N LEU A 219 2.72 9.16 4.38
CA LEU A 219 3.69 9.18 5.46
C LEU A 219 4.98 9.86 4.98
N VAL A 220 5.40 10.94 5.65
CA VAL A 220 6.66 11.64 5.38
C VAL A 220 7.59 11.42 6.57
N GLY A 221 8.80 10.91 6.30
CA GLY A 221 9.69 10.42 7.35
C GLY A 221 9.02 9.29 8.14
N ASP A 222 9.19 9.30 9.46
CA ASP A 222 8.66 8.24 10.33
C ASP A 222 7.44 8.64 11.16
N ASP A 223 7.16 9.95 11.27
CA ASP A 223 6.24 10.48 12.28
C ASP A 223 5.14 11.39 11.72
N ASP A 224 5.22 11.84 10.47
CA ASP A 224 4.24 12.79 9.93
C ASP A 224 3.31 12.12 8.91
N LEU A 225 2.05 11.91 9.29
CA LEU A 225 1.01 11.46 8.37
C LEU A 225 0.19 12.63 7.85
N TYR A 226 -0.02 12.69 6.54
CA TYR A 226 -0.82 13.70 5.88
C TYR A 226 -2.06 13.07 5.27
N PHE A 227 -3.22 13.57 5.67
CA PHE A 227 -4.53 13.10 5.25
C PHE A 227 -5.19 14.19 4.44
N ARG A 228 -5.46 13.91 3.18
CA ARG A 228 -6.34 14.78 2.37
C ARG A 228 -7.78 14.47 2.70
N ILE A 229 -8.51 15.42 3.28
CA ILE A 229 -9.87 15.21 3.77
C ILE A 229 -10.87 15.14 2.63
N ASN A 230 -10.79 16.05 1.66
CA ASN A 230 -11.78 16.19 0.61
C ASN A 230 -11.17 16.56 -0.75
N ILE A 231 -12.04 16.72 -1.75
CA ILE A 231 -11.70 17.24 -3.09
C ILE A 231 -11.49 18.77 -3.11
N CYS A 232 -11.70 19.47 -1.99
CA CYS A 232 -11.47 20.91 -1.93
C CYS A 232 -10.00 21.25 -1.61
N GLY A 233 -9.25 20.30 -1.04
CA GLY A 233 -7.81 20.43 -0.85
C GLY A 233 -7.33 20.52 0.60
N ILE A 234 -8.21 20.37 1.58
CA ILE A 234 -7.82 20.41 3.00
C ILE A 234 -6.90 19.22 3.31
N ILE A 235 -5.70 19.52 3.78
CA ILE A 235 -4.72 18.54 4.24
C ILE A 235 -4.58 18.65 5.76
N VAL A 236 -4.87 17.55 6.44
CA VAL A 236 -4.66 17.41 7.88
C VAL A 236 -3.38 16.64 8.11
N LYS A 237 -2.47 17.21 8.88
CA LYS A 237 -1.28 16.53 9.39
C LYS A 237 -1.59 15.92 10.76
N TYR A 238 -1.13 14.70 10.95
CA TYR A 238 -1.03 14.05 12.23
C TYR A 238 0.44 13.80 12.57
N ASP A 239 0.92 14.42 13.64
CA ASP A 239 2.26 14.23 14.18
C ASP A 239 2.18 13.06 15.19
N LEU A 240 2.69 11.89 14.79
CA LEU A 240 2.73 10.70 15.63
C LEU A 240 3.59 10.95 16.88
N GLY A 241 4.68 11.69 16.75
CA GLY A 241 5.61 12.06 17.82
C GLY A 241 4.90 12.76 18.97
N LYS A 242 4.17 13.81 18.63
CA LYS A 242 3.49 14.71 19.58
C LYS A 242 2.05 14.34 19.88
N HIS A 243 1.49 13.36 19.15
CA HIS A 243 0.09 12.99 19.24
C HIS A 243 -0.84 14.19 19.03
N CYS A 244 -0.60 14.97 17.98
CA CYS A 244 -1.40 16.16 17.68
C CYS A 244 -1.79 16.25 16.21
N VAL A 245 -2.89 16.97 15.96
CA VAL A 245 -3.47 17.18 14.64
C VAL A 245 -3.32 18.66 14.29
N SER A 246 -2.91 18.96 13.05
CA SER A 246 -2.88 20.32 12.52
C SER A 246 -3.40 20.37 11.09
N VAL A 247 -3.93 21.52 10.67
CA VAL A 247 -4.32 21.75 9.28
C VAL A 247 -3.16 22.43 8.57
N LEU A 248 -2.84 21.97 7.36
CA LEU A 248 -1.89 22.63 6.49
C LEU A 248 -2.60 23.67 5.64
N GLU A 249 -1.92 24.79 5.41
CA GLU A 249 -2.35 25.77 4.40
C GLU A 249 -2.53 25.09 3.05
N ASP A 250 -3.64 25.46 2.40
CA ASP A 250 -4.07 24.89 1.15
C ASP A 250 -2.96 24.91 0.12
N PRO A 251 -2.77 23.79 -0.62
CA PRO A 251 -1.92 23.84 -1.79
C PRO A 251 -2.42 24.89 -2.79
N PRO A 252 -1.52 25.54 -3.56
CA PRO A 252 -1.89 26.58 -4.52
C PRO A 252 -2.68 26.05 -5.73
N PHE A 253 -3.11 24.79 -5.68
CA PHE A 253 -3.78 24.07 -6.75
C PHE A 253 -5.03 23.41 -6.21
N ARG A 254 -6.09 23.41 -7.02
CA ARG A 254 -7.31 22.67 -6.69
C ARG A 254 -7.00 21.19 -6.75
N CYS A 255 -7.07 20.54 -5.60
CA CYS A 255 -6.84 19.11 -5.52
C CYS A 255 -8.09 18.40 -6.05
N HIS A 256 -8.13 18.02 -7.33
CA HIS A 256 -9.16 17.13 -7.88
C HIS A 256 -8.69 15.66 -7.88
N TYR A 257 -9.43 14.73 -8.50
CA TYR A 257 -9.08 13.30 -8.58
C TYR A 257 -7.76 12.99 -9.31
N ASN A 258 -7.24 13.99 -10.04
CA ASN A 258 -5.99 14.00 -10.78
C ASN A 258 -4.76 14.39 -9.93
N SER A 259 -4.90 14.45 -8.60
CA SER A 259 -3.81 14.84 -7.69
C SER A 259 -3.61 13.83 -6.57
N VAL A 260 -2.36 13.60 -6.20
CA VAL A 260 -1.98 12.71 -5.11
C VAL A 260 -0.87 13.32 -4.26
N LEU A 261 -0.94 13.11 -2.95
CA LEU A 261 0.16 13.43 -2.04
C LEU A 261 1.24 12.36 -2.15
N MET A 262 2.49 12.79 -2.10
CA MET A 262 3.65 11.92 -2.24
C MET A 262 4.78 12.36 -1.32
N VAL A 263 5.81 11.53 -1.23
CA VAL A 263 7.08 11.88 -0.59
C VAL A 263 8.05 12.25 -1.70
N THR A 264 8.70 13.41 -1.58
CA THR A 264 9.72 13.85 -2.54
C THR A 264 11.04 13.10 -2.32
N GLU A 265 11.99 13.26 -3.25
CA GLU A 265 13.34 12.69 -3.11
C GLU A 265 14.07 13.23 -1.87
N ASP A 266 13.74 14.46 -1.45
CA ASP A 266 14.28 15.12 -0.26
C ASP A 266 13.54 14.73 1.04
N VAL A 267 12.68 13.69 0.99
CA VAL A 267 11.84 13.24 2.12
C VAL A 267 10.93 14.37 2.65
N LEU A 268 10.43 15.20 1.73
CA LEU A 268 9.45 16.25 2.05
C LEU A 268 8.06 15.84 1.59
N LEU A 269 7.05 16.50 2.15
CA LEU A 269 5.70 16.40 1.61
C LEU A 269 5.68 16.99 0.20
N GLY A 270 5.25 16.20 -0.76
CA GLY A 270 5.05 16.61 -2.14
C GLY A 270 3.65 16.33 -2.63
N ALA A 271 3.37 16.81 -3.84
CA ALA A 271 2.15 16.49 -4.56
C ALA A 271 2.45 16.31 -6.04
N ALA A 272 1.78 15.34 -6.66
CA ALA A 272 1.78 15.12 -8.10
C ALA A 272 0.38 15.43 -8.64
N ILE A 273 0.31 16.20 -9.73
CA ILE A 273 -0.95 16.67 -10.31
C ILE A 273 -0.89 16.51 -11.81
N ILE A 274 -1.95 15.97 -12.41
CA ILE A 274 -2.08 15.90 -13.86
C ILE A 274 -3.02 17.00 -14.35
N GLU A 275 -2.50 17.94 -15.12
CA GLU A 275 -3.27 19.00 -15.77
C GLU A 275 -3.10 18.88 -17.29
N GLY A 276 -4.16 18.49 -18.00
CA GLY A 276 -4.04 18.11 -19.41
C GLY A 276 -3.08 16.92 -19.56
N SER A 277 -2.09 17.05 -20.44
CA SER A 277 -1.01 16.08 -20.62
C SER A 277 0.16 16.27 -19.65
N SER A 278 0.17 17.31 -18.81
CA SER A 278 1.34 17.64 -17.99
C SER A 278 1.21 17.09 -16.57
N LEU A 279 2.20 16.29 -16.15
CA LEU A 279 2.42 15.92 -14.75
C LEU A 279 3.27 16.99 -14.06
N ARG A 280 2.68 17.68 -13.09
CA ARG A 280 3.33 18.71 -12.27
C ARG A 280 3.65 18.16 -10.89
N LEU A 281 4.93 18.25 -10.53
CA LEU A 281 5.42 17.86 -9.21
C LEU A 281 5.69 19.08 -8.35
N TRP A 282 5.17 19.04 -7.13
CA TRP A 282 5.29 20.07 -6.12
C TRP A 282 5.96 19.52 -4.86
N SER A 283 6.67 20.38 -4.16
CA SER A 283 7.32 20.11 -2.87
C SER A 283 6.90 21.19 -1.88
N ARG A 284 6.59 20.80 -0.64
CA ARG A 284 6.29 21.73 0.45
C ARG A 284 7.55 21.96 1.27
N GLU A 285 8.06 23.18 1.20
CA GLU A 285 9.34 23.57 1.83
C GLU A 285 9.17 24.68 2.84
N VAL A 286 9.92 24.59 3.93
CA VAL A 286 9.96 25.64 4.95
C VAL A 286 10.99 26.68 4.53
N LYS A 287 10.54 27.92 4.28
CA LYS A 287 11.45 29.03 3.99
C LYS A 287 12.27 29.40 5.24
N PRO A 288 13.43 30.07 5.10
CA PRO A 288 14.22 30.54 6.24
C PRO A 288 13.46 31.44 7.23
N LYS A 289 12.38 32.09 6.77
CA LYS A 289 11.46 32.89 7.60
C LYS A 289 10.35 32.07 8.29
N GLY A 290 10.44 30.74 8.28
CA GLY A 290 9.55 29.81 8.98
C GLY A 290 8.26 29.43 8.27
N ALA A 291 7.81 30.19 7.26
CA ALA A 291 6.60 29.86 6.50
C ALA A 291 6.84 28.70 5.52
N ALA A 292 5.98 27.68 5.57
CA ALA A 292 6.00 26.58 4.61
C ALA A 292 5.28 26.99 3.32
N VAL A 293 5.91 26.78 2.16
CA VAL A 293 5.36 27.16 0.86
C VAL A 293 5.50 26.00 -0.11
N TRP A 294 4.49 25.83 -0.98
CA TRP A 294 4.54 24.88 -2.08
C TRP A 294 5.34 25.46 -3.24
N ILE A 295 6.33 24.69 -3.71
CA ILE A 295 7.21 25.04 -4.82
C ILE A 295 7.06 24.00 -5.91
N GLN A 296 6.75 24.43 -7.14
CA GLN A 296 6.74 23.55 -8.30
C GLN A 296 8.18 23.17 -8.63
N ARG A 297 8.49 21.88 -8.51
CA ARG A 297 9.84 21.34 -8.75
C ARG A 297 10.03 20.94 -10.20
N ARG A 298 9.01 20.35 -10.81
CA ARG A 298 9.14 19.77 -12.15
C ARG A 298 7.81 19.70 -12.89
N VAL A 299 7.89 19.78 -14.22
CA VAL A 299 6.76 19.57 -15.15
C VAL A 299 7.21 18.59 -16.21
N ILE A 300 6.35 17.64 -16.54
CA ILE A 300 6.66 16.52 -17.42
C ILE A 300 5.48 16.26 -18.33
N GLU A 301 5.74 16.18 -19.64
CA GLU A 301 4.72 15.90 -20.63
C GLU A 301 4.48 14.40 -20.77
N LEU A 302 3.31 13.93 -20.31
CA LEU A 302 2.96 12.52 -20.24
C LEU A 302 2.68 11.90 -21.62
N ASP A 303 2.22 12.68 -22.59
CA ASP A 303 2.02 12.25 -23.99
C ASP A 303 3.35 11.90 -24.67
N THR A 304 4.46 12.53 -24.26
CA THR A 304 5.81 12.16 -24.72
C THR A 304 6.37 10.92 -24.03
N LEU A 305 5.95 10.65 -22.79
CA LEU A 305 6.45 9.54 -21.97
C LEU A 305 5.66 8.25 -22.16
N ILE A 306 4.36 8.33 -22.41
CA ILE A 306 3.47 7.19 -22.57
C ILE A 306 3.26 6.98 -24.08
N PRO A 307 3.86 5.93 -24.69
CA PRO A 307 3.89 5.79 -26.15
C PRO A 307 2.51 5.69 -26.83
N SER A 308 1.47 5.32 -26.07
CA SER A 308 0.09 5.17 -26.55
C SER A 308 -0.83 6.32 -26.13
N ALA A 309 -0.32 7.33 -25.44
CA ALA A 309 -1.11 8.47 -25.01
C ALA A 309 -1.01 9.61 -26.03
N ASP A 310 -2.14 10.26 -26.28
CA ASP A 310 -2.21 11.56 -26.92
C ASP A 310 -2.76 12.59 -25.92
N SER A 311 -2.77 13.86 -26.31
CA SER A 311 -3.32 14.93 -25.46
C SER A 311 -4.79 14.70 -25.09
N HIS A 312 -5.55 13.97 -25.91
CA HIS A 312 -6.94 13.64 -25.66
C HIS A 312 -7.14 12.54 -24.61
N SER A 313 -6.15 11.67 -24.43
CA SER A 313 -6.15 10.55 -23.48
C SER A 313 -6.29 11.00 -22.02
N PHE A 314 -6.09 12.29 -21.72
CA PHE A 314 -6.19 12.88 -20.38
C PHE A 314 -7.44 13.76 -20.18
N ASN A 315 -8.36 13.81 -21.15
CA ASN A 315 -9.57 14.65 -21.04
C ASN A 315 -10.65 14.05 -20.11
N ARG A 316 -10.60 12.74 -19.83
CA ARG A 316 -11.57 12.04 -18.96
C ARG A 316 -11.16 11.98 -17.49
N GLN A 317 -10.59 13.06 -16.95
CA GLN A 317 -10.15 13.16 -15.55
C GLN A 317 -9.22 12.00 -15.14
N PRO A 318 -7.94 12.03 -15.56
CA PRO A 318 -7.00 10.96 -15.27
C PRO A 318 -6.88 10.77 -13.77
N ALA A 319 -6.95 9.51 -13.34
CA ALA A 319 -6.78 9.17 -11.94
C ALA A 319 -5.28 9.02 -11.66
N THR A 320 -4.82 9.60 -10.54
CA THR A 320 -3.41 9.51 -10.10
C THR A 320 -3.30 8.91 -8.71
N ARG A 321 -2.29 8.04 -8.51
CA ARG A 321 -1.97 7.44 -7.20
C ARG A 321 -0.46 7.34 -7.00
N PHE A 322 0.00 7.40 -5.75
CA PHE A 322 1.41 7.24 -5.38
C PHE A 322 1.63 5.97 -4.55
N ALA A 323 2.76 5.30 -4.79
CA ALA A 323 3.24 4.17 -4.01
C ALA A 323 4.57 4.53 -3.33
N GLU A 324 4.50 4.82 -2.04
CA GLU A 324 5.62 5.30 -1.22
C GLU A 324 6.85 4.39 -1.27
N GLY A 325 6.67 3.07 -1.26
CA GLY A 325 7.77 2.11 -1.22
C GLY A 325 8.62 2.00 -2.49
N LEU A 326 8.10 2.44 -3.65
CA LEU A 326 8.81 2.39 -4.93
C LEU A 326 9.14 3.77 -5.51
N GLY A 327 8.71 4.86 -4.86
CA GLY A 327 8.75 6.19 -5.48
C GLY A 327 8.05 6.21 -6.84
N THR A 328 6.94 5.48 -6.96
CA THR A 328 6.25 5.25 -8.24
C THR A 328 4.89 5.95 -8.25
N ILE A 329 4.60 6.66 -9.34
CA ILE A 329 3.29 7.24 -9.62
C ILE A 329 2.54 6.32 -10.57
N PHE A 330 1.30 6.00 -10.23
CA PHE A 330 0.37 5.32 -11.10
C PHE A 330 -0.56 6.32 -11.76
N VAL A 331 -0.69 6.21 -13.08
CA VAL A 331 -1.53 7.05 -13.90
C VAL A 331 -2.46 6.14 -14.69
N SER A 332 -3.78 6.34 -14.55
CA SER A 332 -4.75 5.66 -15.42
C SER A 332 -5.30 6.63 -16.45
N ILE A 333 -5.24 6.20 -17.70
CA ILE A 333 -5.82 6.86 -18.88
C ILE A 333 -6.65 5.85 -19.68
N ASP A 334 -7.33 6.32 -20.72
CA ASP A 334 -8.22 5.50 -21.56
C ASP A 334 -7.52 4.29 -22.22
N THR A 335 -6.19 4.31 -22.36
CA THR A 335 -5.41 3.23 -23.01
C THR A 335 -4.76 2.24 -22.02
N GLY A 336 -4.75 2.55 -20.73
CA GLY A 336 -4.22 1.64 -19.71
C GLY A 336 -3.91 2.29 -18.37
N LEU A 337 -3.51 1.43 -17.42
CA LEU A 337 -2.87 1.80 -16.17
C LEU A 337 -1.35 1.73 -16.35
N PHE A 338 -0.65 2.82 -16.05
CA PHE A 338 0.79 2.96 -16.20
C PHE A 338 1.45 3.24 -14.86
N SER A 339 2.61 2.62 -14.62
CA SER A 339 3.51 2.96 -13.53
C SER A 339 4.65 3.84 -14.07
N ILE A 340 4.94 4.93 -13.37
CA ILE A 340 6.00 5.88 -13.67
C ILE A 340 6.95 5.92 -12.48
N ASP A 341 8.18 5.46 -12.66
CA ASP A 341 9.23 5.59 -11.65
C ASP A 341 9.68 7.06 -11.58
N VAL A 342 9.57 7.70 -10.41
CA VAL A 342 9.83 9.16 -10.27
C VAL A 342 11.31 9.49 -10.44
N LYS A 343 12.23 8.54 -10.20
CA LYS A 343 13.67 8.77 -10.33
C LYS A 343 14.14 8.66 -11.77
N SER A 344 13.81 7.56 -12.44
CA SER A 344 14.27 7.21 -13.79
C SER A 344 13.32 7.64 -14.90
N TRP A 345 12.09 8.03 -14.57
CA TRP A 345 11.02 8.39 -15.52
C TRP A 345 10.66 7.27 -16.49
N ARG A 346 10.99 6.02 -16.13
CA ARG A 346 10.60 4.85 -16.90
C ARG A 346 9.12 4.57 -16.71
N VAL A 347 8.44 4.41 -17.84
CA VAL A 347 7.03 4.07 -17.90
C VAL A 347 6.86 2.59 -18.20
N LYS A 348 5.95 1.93 -17.51
CA LYS A 348 5.52 0.55 -17.79
C LYS A 348 3.99 0.47 -17.76
N LYS A 349 3.37 -0.14 -18.77
CA LYS A 349 1.95 -0.51 -18.70
C LYS A 349 1.82 -1.69 -17.74
N VAL A 350 0.99 -1.54 -16.71
CA VAL A 350 0.79 -2.53 -15.63
C VAL A 350 -0.62 -3.11 -15.62
N GLY A 351 -1.54 -2.57 -16.43
CA GLY A 351 -2.87 -3.11 -16.55
C GLY A 351 -3.77 -2.32 -17.50
N GLU A 352 -5.02 -2.74 -17.56
CA GLU A 352 -6.09 -2.07 -18.30
C GLU A 352 -6.62 -0.82 -17.56
N PRO A 353 -7.30 0.10 -18.26
CA PRO A 353 -7.85 1.31 -17.66
C PRO A 353 -8.72 1.01 -16.45
N THR A 354 -8.49 1.73 -15.36
CA THR A 354 -9.26 1.54 -14.12
C THR A 354 -9.24 2.79 -13.26
N ASP A 355 -10.24 2.94 -12.39
CA ASP A 355 -10.23 3.96 -11.35
C ASP A 355 -9.02 3.74 -10.42
N CYS A 356 -7.89 4.43 -10.67
CA CYS A 356 -6.65 4.10 -9.95
C CYS A 356 -6.76 4.39 -8.44
N TYR A 357 -7.69 5.26 -8.03
CA TYR A 357 -8.03 5.51 -6.62
C TYR A 357 -8.72 4.31 -5.95
N LYS A 358 -9.13 3.29 -6.71
CA LYS A 358 -9.60 2.00 -6.18
C LYS A 358 -8.49 0.93 -6.14
N CYS A 359 -7.35 1.14 -6.80
CA CYS A 359 -6.28 0.14 -6.95
C CYS A 359 -5.10 0.36 -6.01
N ILE A 360 -5.07 -0.34 -4.88
CA ILE A 360 -4.08 -0.17 -3.83
C ILE A 360 -2.90 -1.10 -4.11
N PRO A 361 -1.69 -0.58 -4.40
CA PRO A 361 -0.53 -1.42 -4.69
C PRO A 361 -0.14 -2.24 -3.46
N PHE A 362 0.05 -3.55 -3.66
CA PHE A 362 0.56 -4.47 -2.64
C PHE A 362 2.02 -4.79 -2.94
N MET A 363 2.89 -4.35 -2.03
CA MET A 363 4.33 -4.51 -2.15
C MET A 363 4.85 -5.33 -0.98
N SER A 364 5.53 -6.42 -1.30
CA SER A 364 6.11 -7.32 -0.30
C SER A 364 7.06 -8.30 -0.97
N PHE A 365 8.05 -8.79 -0.24
CA PHE A 365 8.84 -9.93 -0.68
C PHE A 365 8.08 -11.22 -0.45
N TYR A 366 8.02 -12.08 -1.47
CA TYR A 366 7.43 -13.39 -1.34
C TYR A 366 8.50 -14.48 -1.41
N THR A 367 8.64 -15.22 -0.31
CA THR A 367 9.48 -16.42 -0.22
C THR A 367 8.58 -17.56 0.26
N PRO A 368 8.29 -18.57 -0.59
CA PRO A 368 7.43 -19.68 -0.19
C PRO A 368 8.00 -20.41 1.03
N ASP A 369 7.12 -20.83 1.94
CA ASP A 369 7.51 -21.81 2.94
C ASP A 369 7.67 -23.19 2.27
N PHE A 370 8.90 -23.52 1.91
CA PHE A 370 9.24 -24.80 1.29
C PHE A 370 9.37 -25.94 2.31
N ALA A 371 9.30 -25.63 3.62
CA ALA A 371 9.46 -26.59 4.71
C ALA A 371 8.18 -27.41 4.95
N THR A 372 7.00 -26.90 4.59
CA THR A 372 5.74 -27.59 4.81
C THR A 372 5.11 -28.15 3.53
N ARG A 373 5.30 -29.46 3.32
CA ARG A 373 4.48 -30.26 2.39
C ARG A 373 3.08 -30.53 2.98
N ARG A 374 2.43 -29.53 3.58
CA ARG A 374 1.08 -29.61 4.11
C ARG A 374 0.24 -28.49 3.50
N LEU A 375 -0.40 -28.81 2.38
CA LEU A 375 -1.66 -28.18 2.00
C LEU A 375 -2.53 -28.14 3.26
N SER A 376 -2.88 -26.95 3.72
CA SER A 376 -3.78 -26.76 4.85
C SER A 376 -5.09 -27.48 4.54
N LYS A 377 -5.34 -28.60 5.23
CA LYS A 377 -6.65 -29.23 5.21
C LYS A 377 -7.62 -28.24 5.84
N ARG A 378 -8.50 -27.66 5.01
CA ARG A 378 -9.69 -26.91 5.43
C ARG A 378 -10.42 -27.72 6.52
N ARG A 379 -10.40 -27.24 7.77
CA ARG A 379 -11.36 -27.68 8.77
C ARG A 379 -12.68 -27.00 8.44
N ARG A 380 -13.60 -27.74 7.82
CA ARG A 380 -15.03 -27.38 7.84
C ARG A 380 -15.46 -27.43 9.30
N VAL A 381 -15.70 -26.27 9.90
CA VAL A 381 -16.52 -26.19 11.11
C VAL A 381 -17.95 -26.36 10.64
N ILE A 382 -18.45 -27.60 10.74
CA ILE A 382 -19.87 -27.89 10.63
C ILE A 382 -20.47 -27.43 11.96
N ASN A 383 -21.23 -26.34 11.94
CA ASN A 383 -22.12 -26.01 13.06
C ASN A 383 -23.18 -27.12 13.15
N PRO A 384 -23.30 -27.85 14.27
CA PRO A 384 -24.48 -28.66 14.51
C PRO A 384 -25.61 -27.70 14.93
N SER A 385 -26.67 -27.73 14.13
CA SER A 385 -27.95 -27.12 14.43
C SER A 385 -28.47 -27.53 15.81
N ARG A 386 -28.88 -26.55 16.61
CA ARG A 386 -30.14 -26.55 17.38
C ARG A 386 -30.46 -25.18 17.95
#